data_AF-A0A4R5QDL3-F1
#
_entry.id   AF-A0A4R5QDL3-F1
#
_cell.length_a   1.000
_cell.length_b   1.000
_cell.length_c   1.000
_cell.angle_alpha   90.00
_cell.angle_beta   90.00
_cell.angle_gamma   90.00
#
_symmetry.space_group_name_H-M   'P 1'
#
loop_
_entity.id
_entity.type
_entity.pdbx_description
1 polymer ?
#
loop_
_entity_poly.entity_id
_entity_poly.type
_entity_poly.pdbx_seq_one_letter_code
_entity_poly.pdbx_strand_id
1 'polypeptide(L)'
;MIFPGTNASERLDGTSSDDVFTGLGGNDDLFGRDGNDIYIFSGAFGRDTISNDVAGIDEVQFGPDYGPGSFRLVRSAIGNDLVIQQVNGDNAVILNGYFNTSGSNRGLVETVRFTGNGTVWNLADGSAFANVGFTGTNAAETILATSGNDLLIGFGGNDDLRGGDGDDLYFFSGAFGRDVINETSGVDLVVVAADWTEAYFQPIRSSIGNDLVLQTAGGQNAIIFNTYFNANSQKVETVYFQATGTIWDLSTGSLVVRPGFFDYAGYNAAYPEVARAGLDAYSHYLSYGWKEGRDPSAKFDTTLYLLQNPDVAASGLNPLLHYLNYGQAEGRPVHAAVGFGITGGFDSAYYLLTNPVVGQAGVDAYAHWQAYGWRAGANPNYLFDTKYYLAQNPAVAAAGIDPLLHYDLYGWKAGVDPGPNFSTRGYLAANPDVAAAGLDPLQHYLQYGVYEGRPLG
;
A
#
# COMPACT_ATOMS: atom_id res chain seq x y z
N MET A 1 36.43 27.96 0.58
CA MET A 1 36.97 28.63 -0.64
C MET A 1 36.13 28.23 -1.85
N ILE A 2 36.27 28.83 -3.03
CA ILE A 2 35.54 28.38 -4.25
C ILE A 2 36.56 27.75 -5.21
N PHE A 3 36.27 26.53 -5.66
CA PHE A 3 37.05 25.74 -6.62
C PHE A 3 36.24 25.53 -7.91
N PRO A 4 36.41 26.43 -8.90
CA PRO A 4 35.73 26.31 -10.18
C PRO A 4 36.48 25.34 -11.11
N GLY A 5 35.80 24.27 -11.50
CA GLY A 5 36.19 23.38 -12.59
C GLY A 5 35.85 23.95 -13.98
N THR A 6 36.10 23.14 -14.99
CA THR A 6 35.95 23.43 -16.41
C THR A 6 35.11 22.36 -17.10
N ASN A 7 34.93 22.41 -18.41
CA ASN A 7 34.21 21.35 -19.14
C ASN A 7 35.10 20.11 -19.47
N ALA A 8 36.22 19.94 -18.76
CA ALA A 8 37.18 18.87 -18.99
C ALA A 8 37.36 18.06 -17.70
N SER A 9 37.53 16.74 -17.83
CA SER A 9 37.84 15.86 -16.71
C SER A 9 39.08 16.32 -15.95
N GLU A 10 38.92 16.70 -14.69
CA GLU A 10 39.98 17.22 -13.86
C GLU A 10 39.90 16.77 -12.40
N ARG A 11 40.93 17.12 -11.63
CA ARG A 11 40.99 16.89 -10.19
C ARG A 11 40.96 18.24 -9.48
N LEU A 12 39.98 18.44 -8.60
CA LEU A 12 39.86 19.62 -7.77
C LEU A 12 40.19 19.27 -6.32
N ASP A 13 41.26 19.86 -5.80
CA ASP A 13 41.73 19.65 -4.43
C ASP A 13 41.34 20.81 -3.51
N GLY A 14 40.45 20.53 -2.56
CA GLY A 14 40.06 21.43 -1.48
C GLY A 14 41.13 21.67 -0.44
N THR A 15 40.72 22.40 0.58
CA THR A 15 41.46 22.78 1.77
C THR A 15 40.91 22.03 2.99
N SER A 16 41.36 22.33 4.20
CA SER A 16 40.79 21.76 5.43
C SER A 16 39.75 22.71 6.05
N SER A 17 38.98 23.40 5.22
CA SER A 17 38.02 24.44 5.61
C SER A 17 36.86 24.40 4.62
N ASP A 18 35.70 24.94 5.02
CA ASP A 18 34.48 24.95 4.20
C ASP A 18 34.71 25.44 2.77
N ASP A 19 34.57 24.53 1.81
CA ASP A 19 34.85 24.72 0.40
C ASP A 19 33.60 24.56 -0.48
N VAL A 20 33.65 25.15 -1.68
CA VAL A 20 32.58 25.10 -2.67
C VAL A 20 33.17 24.68 -3.99
N PHE A 21 32.74 23.54 -4.52
CA PHE A 21 33.17 22.98 -5.79
C PHE A 21 32.10 23.16 -6.87
N THR A 22 32.52 23.50 -8.07
CA THR A 22 31.67 23.45 -9.28
C THR A 22 32.42 22.70 -10.37
N GLY A 23 32.14 21.41 -10.57
CA GLY A 23 32.83 20.60 -11.59
C GLY A 23 32.57 21.10 -13.02
N LEU A 24 31.36 21.59 -13.29
CA LEU A 24 30.85 21.83 -14.66
C LEU A 24 30.81 20.50 -15.42
N GLY A 25 31.20 20.45 -16.70
CA GLY A 25 31.15 19.22 -17.50
C GLY A 25 32.45 18.42 -17.42
N GLY A 26 32.39 17.11 -17.53
CA GLY A 26 33.60 16.30 -17.47
C GLY A 26 33.35 15.03 -16.71
N ASN A 27 34.40 14.40 -16.23
CA ASN A 27 34.29 13.36 -15.22
C ASN A 27 35.38 13.72 -14.22
N ASP A 28 34.99 14.39 -13.15
CA ASP A 28 35.89 15.08 -12.25
C ASP A 28 36.10 14.32 -10.94
N ASP A 29 37.28 14.51 -10.35
CA ASP A 29 37.68 13.97 -9.06
C ASP A 29 37.72 15.13 -8.04
N LEU A 30 36.70 15.24 -7.20
CA LEU A 30 36.50 16.33 -6.24
C LEU A 30 36.94 15.90 -4.83
N PHE A 31 37.91 16.60 -4.25
CA PHE A 31 38.52 16.25 -2.97
C PHE A 31 38.24 17.31 -1.90
N GLY A 32 37.17 17.15 -1.12
CA GLY A 32 36.76 18.09 -0.06
C GLY A 32 37.76 18.24 1.08
N ARG A 33 38.16 17.11 1.68
CA ARG A 33 39.01 17.00 2.89
C ARG A 33 38.22 17.25 4.18
N ASP A 34 38.61 18.24 4.98
CA ASP A 34 37.91 18.59 6.22
C ASP A 34 37.14 19.91 5.96
N GLY A 35 36.03 20.13 6.63
CA GLY A 35 35.23 21.34 6.49
C GLY A 35 33.79 20.99 6.12
N ASN A 36 32.88 21.96 6.11
CA ASN A 36 31.55 21.75 5.54
C ASN A 36 31.59 22.16 4.05
N ASP A 37 31.68 21.17 3.19
CA ASP A 37 31.89 21.36 1.75
C ASP A 37 30.59 21.30 0.96
N ILE A 38 30.53 22.08 -0.13
CA ILE A 38 29.37 22.14 -1.03
C ILE A 38 29.81 21.79 -2.46
N TYR A 39 29.20 20.76 -3.04
CA TYR A 39 29.46 20.30 -4.40
C TYR A 39 28.28 20.61 -5.30
N ILE A 40 28.44 21.54 -6.24
CA ILE A 40 27.34 22.06 -7.06
C ILE A 40 27.39 21.48 -8.48
N PHE A 41 26.29 20.84 -8.88
CA PHE A 41 26.12 20.22 -10.19
C PHE A 41 24.93 20.81 -10.95
N SER A 42 25.15 21.13 -12.23
CA SER A 42 24.13 21.65 -13.16
C SER A 42 24.55 21.36 -14.60
N GLY A 43 23.60 21.34 -15.52
CA GLY A 43 23.83 21.01 -16.93
C GLY A 43 24.36 19.60 -17.11
N ALA A 44 24.95 19.32 -18.28
CA ALA A 44 25.59 18.03 -18.54
C ALA A 44 26.93 17.92 -17.79
N PHE A 45 26.87 17.68 -16.48
CA PHE A 45 28.05 17.66 -15.61
C PHE A 45 28.92 16.41 -15.77
N GLY A 46 28.33 15.32 -16.27
CA GLY A 46 29.01 14.05 -16.47
C GLY A 46 29.13 13.23 -15.18
N ARG A 47 30.18 12.42 -15.05
CA ARG A 47 30.32 11.42 -13.97
C ARG A 47 31.44 11.79 -13.02
N ASP A 48 31.07 12.47 -11.95
CA ASP A 48 32.00 13.06 -11.01
C ASP A 48 32.10 12.23 -9.73
N THR A 49 33.29 12.13 -9.17
CA THR A 49 33.60 11.37 -7.97
C THR A 49 34.00 12.32 -6.85
N ILE A 50 33.24 12.30 -5.76
CA ILE A 50 33.59 12.98 -4.51
C ILE A 50 34.38 11.99 -3.65
N SER A 51 35.58 12.39 -3.25
CA SER A 51 36.55 11.53 -2.56
C SER A 51 37.21 12.26 -1.41
N ASN A 52 37.66 11.51 -0.40
CA ASN A 52 38.53 12.04 0.66
C ASN A 52 37.92 13.24 1.42
N ASP A 53 36.61 13.35 1.39
CA ASP A 53 35.84 14.08 2.39
C ASP A 53 35.88 13.23 3.66
N VAL A 54 36.32 13.79 4.78
CA VAL A 54 36.64 13.00 5.99
C VAL A 54 36.07 13.59 7.27
N ALA A 55 35.61 14.85 7.25
CA ALA A 55 34.98 15.50 8.39
C ALA A 55 34.22 16.76 7.96
N GLY A 56 32.94 16.88 8.31
CA GLY A 56 32.11 17.98 7.83
C GLY A 56 30.64 17.74 8.03
N ILE A 57 29.83 18.71 7.60
CA ILE A 57 28.45 18.52 7.16
C ILE A 57 28.42 19.00 5.72
N ASP A 58 28.54 18.05 4.81
CA ASP A 58 28.79 18.26 3.41
C ASP A 58 27.49 18.10 2.61
N GLU A 59 27.39 18.86 1.51
CA GLU A 59 26.17 18.96 0.73
C GLU A 59 26.44 18.87 -0.77
N VAL A 60 25.75 17.95 -1.45
CA VAL A 60 25.63 17.97 -2.91
C VAL A 60 24.42 18.84 -3.28
N GLN A 61 24.63 19.84 -4.13
CA GLN A 61 23.58 20.71 -4.64
C GLN A 61 23.34 20.46 -6.12
N PHE A 62 22.13 20.04 -6.45
CA PHE A 62 21.66 20.03 -7.84
C PHE A 62 20.94 21.34 -8.17
N GLY A 63 21.33 21.93 -9.30
CA GLY A 63 20.76 23.15 -9.85
C GLY A 63 19.28 23.03 -10.23
N PRO A 64 18.61 24.15 -10.59
CA PRO A 64 17.18 24.17 -10.92
C PRO A 64 16.77 23.33 -12.13
N ASP A 65 17.74 22.89 -12.93
CA ASP A 65 17.60 21.97 -14.04
C ASP A 65 17.30 20.52 -13.61
N TYR A 66 17.47 20.21 -12.32
CA TYR A 66 17.17 18.92 -11.74
C TYR A 66 16.17 18.99 -10.59
N GLY A 67 15.25 18.03 -10.57
CA GLY A 67 14.39 17.74 -9.43
C GLY A 67 14.75 16.39 -8.80
N PRO A 68 14.16 16.04 -7.65
CA PRO A 68 14.41 14.76 -6.98
C PRO A 68 14.13 13.56 -7.89
N GLY A 69 13.11 13.62 -8.75
CA GLY A 69 12.82 12.56 -9.72
C GLY A 69 13.82 12.43 -10.89
N SER A 70 14.80 13.33 -10.99
CA SER A 70 15.85 13.24 -12.01
C SER A 70 16.92 12.19 -11.67
N PHE A 71 17.00 11.77 -10.41
CA PHE A 71 18.03 10.87 -9.91
C PHE A 71 17.46 9.69 -9.12
N ARG A 72 18.27 8.64 -9.00
CA ARG A 72 18.04 7.49 -8.13
C ARG A 72 19.31 7.16 -7.36
N LEU A 73 19.15 6.53 -6.20
CA LEU A 73 20.28 6.05 -5.39
C LEU A 73 20.61 4.61 -5.80
N VAL A 74 21.89 4.38 -6.07
CA VAL A 74 22.43 3.10 -6.51
C VAL A 74 23.69 2.82 -5.68
N ARG A 75 23.82 1.65 -5.10
CA ARG A 75 25.10 1.22 -4.54
C ARG A 75 25.97 0.65 -5.67
N SER A 76 27.25 1.04 -5.74
CA SER A 76 28.15 0.54 -6.77
C SER A 76 28.26 -0.99 -6.74
N ALA A 77 28.22 -1.62 -7.92
CA ALA A 77 28.35 -3.07 -8.10
C ALA A 77 29.74 -3.60 -7.69
N ILE A 78 30.75 -2.74 -7.65
CA ILE A 78 32.11 -3.05 -7.22
C ILE A 78 32.55 -1.97 -6.23
N GLY A 79 32.77 -2.34 -4.96
CA GLY A 79 33.23 -1.43 -3.90
C GLY A 79 32.14 -1.05 -2.90
N ASN A 80 32.33 0.09 -2.22
CA ASN A 80 31.45 0.58 -1.14
C ASN A 80 30.96 2.00 -1.42
N ASP A 81 30.72 2.33 -2.69
CA ASP A 81 30.39 3.68 -3.12
C ASP A 81 28.88 3.86 -3.25
N LEU A 82 28.37 5.04 -2.91
CA LEU A 82 27.01 5.46 -3.24
C LEU A 82 27.04 6.25 -4.55
N VAL A 83 26.15 5.91 -5.48
CA VAL A 83 26.03 6.56 -6.78
C VAL A 83 24.66 7.23 -6.86
N ILE A 84 24.65 8.55 -7.00
CA ILE A 84 23.47 9.33 -7.32
C ILE A 84 23.39 9.38 -8.85
N GLN A 85 22.64 8.45 -9.43
CA GLN A 85 22.60 8.21 -10.88
C GLN A 85 21.42 8.96 -11.51
N GLN A 86 21.68 9.75 -12.55
CA GLN A 86 20.61 10.38 -13.32
C GLN A 86 19.82 9.29 -14.06
N VAL A 87 18.47 9.32 -14.02
CA VAL A 87 17.69 8.20 -14.57
C VAL A 87 17.63 8.21 -16.11
N ASN A 88 17.62 9.39 -16.73
CA ASN A 88 17.49 9.59 -18.18
C ASN A 88 18.68 10.38 -18.77
N GLY A 89 19.88 10.12 -18.30
CA GLY A 89 21.08 10.78 -18.79
C GLY A 89 22.36 10.15 -18.27
N ASP A 90 23.49 10.66 -18.76
CA ASP A 90 24.80 10.10 -18.48
C ASP A 90 25.42 10.61 -17.17
N ASN A 91 24.78 11.58 -16.52
CA ASN A 91 25.35 12.22 -15.33
C ASN A 91 25.24 11.32 -14.10
N ALA A 92 26.27 11.36 -13.25
CA ALA A 92 26.28 10.68 -11.97
C ALA A 92 27.20 11.38 -10.97
N VAL A 93 26.82 11.39 -9.69
CA VAL A 93 27.72 11.75 -8.59
C VAL A 93 28.05 10.48 -7.81
N ILE A 94 29.34 10.16 -7.71
CA ILE A 94 29.86 8.98 -7.03
C ILE A 94 30.47 9.42 -5.71
N LEU A 95 29.87 9.02 -4.60
CA LEU A 95 30.39 9.24 -3.26
C LEU A 95 31.28 8.07 -2.88
N ASN A 96 32.60 8.26 -3.02
CA ASN A 96 33.56 7.19 -2.85
C ASN A 96 33.63 6.72 -1.39
N GLY A 97 33.50 5.41 -1.19
CA GLY A 97 33.60 4.79 0.13
C GLY A 97 32.42 5.06 1.06
N TYR A 98 31.28 5.55 0.54
CA TYR A 98 30.10 5.92 1.33
C TYR A 98 29.67 4.86 2.37
N PHE A 99 29.76 3.58 2.00
CA PHE A 99 29.34 2.45 2.84
C PHE A 99 30.48 1.79 3.64
N ASN A 100 31.65 2.41 3.76
CA ASN A 100 32.75 1.86 4.54
C ASN A 100 32.47 1.91 6.06
N THR A 101 32.53 0.75 6.73
CA THR A 101 32.19 0.59 8.16
C THR A 101 33.37 0.68 9.13
N SER A 102 34.60 0.79 8.63
CA SER A 102 35.82 0.90 9.46
C SER A 102 36.86 1.84 8.83
N GLY A 103 37.26 2.90 9.56
CA GLY A 103 38.29 3.86 9.16
C GLY A 103 37.93 5.32 9.52
N SER A 104 38.89 6.23 9.36
CA SER A 104 38.70 7.69 9.54
C SER A 104 37.86 8.37 8.43
N ASN A 105 37.27 7.60 7.51
CA ASN A 105 36.52 8.09 6.33
C ASN A 105 35.00 7.96 6.52
N ARG A 106 34.46 8.42 7.66
CA ARG A 106 33.00 8.40 7.92
C ARG A 106 32.31 9.76 7.71
N GLY A 107 33.05 10.80 7.30
CA GLY A 107 32.47 12.09 6.90
C GLY A 107 32.24 12.09 5.41
N LEU A 108 31.02 11.81 4.98
CA LEU A 108 30.64 11.66 3.58
C LEU A 108 29.38 12.49 3.42
N VAL A 109 29.28 13.28 2.34
CA VAL A 109 28.10 14.07 1.94
C VAL A 109 26.83 13.64 2.66
N GLU A 110 26.46 14.41 3.67
CA GLU A 110 25.33 14.13 4.56
C GLU A 110 24.01 14.42 3.85
N THR A 111 24.01 15.39 2.92
CA THR A 111 22.78 15.87 2.30
C THR A 111 22.89 16.10 0.80
N VAL A 112 21.77 15.88 0.10
CA VAL A 112 21.60 16.25 -1.31
C VAL A 112 20.44 17.23 -1.41
N ARG A 113 20.69 18.42 -1.94
CA ARG A 113 19.71 19.51 -2.07
C ARG A 113 19.36 19.75 -3.53
N PHE A 114 18.06 19.74 -3.82
CA PHE A 114 17.50 20.18 -5.10
C PHE A 114 17.10 21.65 -5.00
N THR A 115 17.98 22.54 -5.46
CA THR A 115 17.82 23.99 -5.28
C THR A 115 16.59 24.57 -5.98
N GLY A 116 16.12 23.92 -7.05
CA GLY A 116 14.94 24.36 -7.81
C GLY A 116 13.61 24.26 -7.06
N ASN A 117 13.48 23.33 -6.11
CA ASN A 117 12.24 23.13 -5.35
C ASN A 117 12.43 23.05 -3.82
N GLY A 118 13.68 23.10 -3.33
CA GLY A 118 14.02 23.06 -1.91
C GLY A 118 13.98 21.67 -1.28
N THR A 119 13.78 20.60 -2.06
CA THR A 119 13.82 19.22 -1.54
C THR A 119 15.22 18.89 -1.05
N VAL A 120 15.32 18.22 0.09
CA VAL A 120 16.58 17.73 0.66
C VAL A 120 16.45 16.22 0.91
N TRP A 121 17.41 15.46 0.40
CA TRP A 121 17.64 14.08 0.79
C TRP A 121 18.68 14.07 1.91
N ASN A 122 18.32 13.48 3.05
CA ASN A 122 19.27 13.26 4.13
C ASN A 122 19.85 11.85 3.98
N LEU A 123 21.11 11.79 3.57
CA LEU A 123 21.87 10.57 3.42
C LEU A 123 22.36 10.10 4.80
N ALA A 124 22.71 11.02 5.70
CA ALA A 124 23.32 10.72 6.99
C ALA A 124 22.41 9.93 7.95
N ASP A 125 21.10 10.21 7.96
CA ASP A 125 20.11 9.49 8.77
C ASP A 125 19.40 8.35 8.02
N GLY A 126 19.76 8.16 6.76
CA GLY A 126 19.22 7.14 5.88
C GLY A 126 17.79 7.40 5.36
N SER A 127 17.13 8.49 5.76
CA SER A 127 15.75 8.80 5.32
C SER A 127 15.61 9.00 3.82
N ALA A 128 16.70 9.38 3.13
CA ALA A 128 16.74 9.40 1.67
C ALA A 128 16.54 8.01 1.06
N PHE A 129 17.11 6.96 1.64
CA PHE A 129 17.02 5.59 1.11
C PHE A 129 15.63 5.01 1.29
N ALA A 130 14.94 5.34 2.39
CA ALA A 130 13.53 5.00 2.59
C ALA A 130 12.58 5.66 1.57
N ASN A 131 12.92 6.86 1.07
CA ASN A 131 12.06 7.65 0.19
C ASN A 131 12.41 7.53 -1.31
N VAL A 132 13.67 7.22 -1.64
CA VAL A 132 14.20 7.15 -3.01
C VAL A 132 14.52 5.71 -3.42
N GLY A 133 14.88 4.85 -2.45
CA GLY A 133 15.21 3.44 -2.63
C GLY A 133 16.60 3.16 -3.21
N PHE A 134 17.09 1.94 -2.95
CA PHE A 134 18.14 1.28 -3.68
C PHE A 134 17.54 0.64 -4.93
N THR A 135 17.97 1.11 -6.09
CA THR A 135 17.40 0.69 -7.37
C THR A 135 18.45 0.07 -8.27
N GLY A 136 18.12 -1.08 -8.86
CA GLY A 136 18.93 -1.80 -9.83
C GLY A 136 18.78 -1.26 -11.25
N THR A 137 19.17 -2.09 -12.22
CA THR A 137 18.99 -1.85 -13.65
C THR A 137 18.26 -3.02 -14.31
N ASN A 138 18.37 -3.20 -15.62
CA ASN A 138 17.82 -4.38 -16.30
C ASN A 138 18.82 -5.55 -16.36
N ALA A 139 19.93 -5.46 -15.63
CA ALA A 139 20.98 -6.45 -15.57
C ALA A 139 20.91 -7.22 -14.25
N ALA A 140 21.39 -8.46 -14.24
CA ALA A 140 21.48 -9.24 -13.00
C ALA A 140 22.52 -8.63 -12.04
N GLU A 141 22.06 -8.24 -10.86
CA GLU A 141 22.84 -7.46 -9.90
C GLU A 141 22.76 -8.03 -8.48
N THR A 142 23.62 -7.53 -7.59
CA THR A 142 23.43 -7.69 -6.14
C THR A 142 23.21 -6.31 -5.57
N ILE A 143 22.03 -6.10 -4.98
CA ILE A 143 21.63 -4.84 -4.37
C ILE A 143 21.71 -5.02 -2.88
N LEU A 144 22.64 -4.30 -2.25
CA LEU A 144 22.83 -4.32 -0.80
C LEU A 144 22.42 -2.97 -0.23
N ALA A 145 21.35 -2.97 0.55
CA ALA A 145 20.88 -1.80 1.29
C ALA A 145 21.63 -1.69 2.65
N THR A 146 21.07 -0.97 3.61
CA THR A 146 21.74 -0.54 4.84
C THR A 146 21.32 -1.36 6.06
N SER A 147 21.35 -0.74 7.24
CA SER A 147 20.83 -1.33 8.49
C SER A 147 19.63 -0.53 9.00
N GLY A 148 18.97 0.23 8.12
CA GLY A 148 17.78 1.00 8.39
C GLY A 148 16.65 0.55 7.46
N ASN A 149 15.49 1.21 7.56
CA ASN A 149 14.33 0.83 6.77
C ASN A 149 14.51 1.28 5.31
N ASP A 150 14.77 0.34 4.41
CA ASP A 150 15.17 0.60 3.05
C ASP A 150 14.10 0.21 2.02
N LEU A 151 14.03 0.93 0.91
CA LEU A 151 13.25 0.55 -0.26
C LEU A 151 14.19 -0.09 -1.29
N LEU A 152 13.90 -1.29 -1.78
CA LEU A 152 14.69 -2.00 -2.78
C LEU A 152 13.86 -2.28 -4.04
N ILE A 153 14.41 -1.99 -5.21
CA ILE A 153 13.78 -2.23 -6.52
C ILE A 153 14.83 -2.83 -7.47
N GLY A 154 14.69 -4.10 -7.85
CA GLY A 154 15.61 -4.75 -8.80
C GLY A 154 15.49 -4.22 -10.23
N PHE A 155 14.26 -3.92 -10.65
CA PHE A 155 13.85 -3.84 -12.07
C PHE A 155 14.01 -5.20 -12.75
N GLY A 156 14.56 -5.27 -13.97
CA GLY A 156 14.69 -6.52 -14.71
C GLY A 156 16.03 -7.18 -14.44
N GLY A 157 16.10 -8.50 -14.47
CA GLY A 157 17.37 -9.17 -14.21
C GLY A 157 17.12 -10.45 -13.45
N ASN A 158 18.16 -10.98 -12.82
CA ASN A 158 17.98 -11.99 -11.78
C ASN A 158 18.81 -11.49 -10.62
N ASP A 159 18.18 -10.74 -9.73
CA ASP A 159 18.87 -9.93 -8.75
C ASP A 159 18.97 -10.63 -7.39
N ASP A 160 19.98 -10.26 -6.62
CA ASP A 160 20.10 -10.61 -5.21
C ASP A 160 19.87 -9.35 -4.38
N LEU A 161 18.66 -9.22 -3.83
CA LEU A 161 18.18 -8.09 -3.05
C LEU A 161 18.40 -8.36 -1.55
N ARG A 162 19.22 -7.54 -0.91
CA ARG A 162 19.59 -7.67 0.51
C ARG A 162 19.23 -6.39 1.26
N GLY A 163 18.11 -6.40 1.95
CA GLY A 163 17.61 -5.27 2.73
C GLY A 163 18.54 -4.93 3.90
N GLY A 164 18.88 -5.94 4.68
CA GLY A 164 19.78 -5.79 5.81
C GLY A 164 19.01 -5.86 7.11
N ASP A 165 19.34 -4.98 8.06
CA ASP A 165 18.55 -4.82 9.29
C ASP A 165 17.55 -3.67 9.08
N GLY A 166 16.38 -3.72 9.71
CA GLY A 166 15.35 -2.67 9.59
C GLY A 166 14.07 -3.21 8.96
N ASP A 167 13.00 -2.42 8.94
CA ASP A 167 11.77 -2.81 8.27
C ASP A 167 11.85 -2.43 6.78
N ASP A 168 12.16 -3.40 5.93
CA ASP A 168 12.48 -3.16 4.52
C ASP A 168 11.28 -3.33 3.57
N LEU A 169 11.28 -2.60 2.45
CA LEU A 169 10.31 -2.70 1.38
C LEU A 169 10.96 -3.17 0.08
N TYR A 170 10.48 -4.28 -0.48
CA TYR A 170 10.91 -4.76 -1.80
C TYR A 170 9.80 -4.58 -2.83
N PHE A 171 10.05 -3.82 -3.89
CA PHE A 171 9.05 -3.51 -4.90
C PHE A 171 9.29 -4.24 -6.22
N PHE A 172 8.29 -4.99 -6.69
CA PHE A 172 8.35 -5.75 -7.94
C PHE A 172 7.30 -5.26 -8.94
N SER A 173 7.72 -5.02 -10.18
CA SER A 173 6.86 -4.64 -11.30
C SER A 173 7.48 -5.08 -12.62
N GLY A 174 6.67 -5.14 -13.68
CA GLY A 174 7.11 -5.47 -15.03
C GLY A 174 7.72 -6.85 -15.16
N ALA A 175 8.63 -7.02 -16.13
CA ALA A 175 9.41 -8.25 -16.31
C ALA A 175 10.64 -8.23 -15.41
N PHE A 176 10.43 -8.41 -14.10
CA PHE A 176 11.49 -8.28 -13.11
C PHE A 176 12.50 -9.44 -13.13
N GLY A 177 12.09 -10.60 -13.63
CA GLY A 177 12.92 -11.79 -13.71
C GLY A 177 12.97 -12.55 -12.40
N ARG A 178 14.07 -13.25 -12.10
CA ARG A 178 14.15 -14.20 -10.98
C ARG A 178 15.03 -13.67 -9.87
N ASP A 179 14.40 -12.98 -8.94
CA ASP A 179 15.10 -12.24 -7.89
C ASP A 179 15.04 -13.01 -6.57
N VAL A 180 16.14 -12.93 -5.83
CA VAL A 180 16.32 -13.53 -4.52
C VAL A 180 16.31 -12.43 -3.48
N ILE A 181 15.45 -12.57 -2.48
CA ILE A 181 15.43 -11.72 -1.28
C ILE A 181 16.19 -12.44 -0.17
N ASN A 182 17.14 -11.73 0.43
CA ASN A 182 17.95 -12.17 1.56
C ASN A 182 17.77 -11.24 2.75
N GLU A 183 17.11 -11.74 3.80
CA GLU A 183 16.81 -10.96 5.00
C GLU A 183 17.81 -11.13 6.14
N THR A 184 17.94 -10.07 6.97
CA THR A 184 18.77 -10.11 8.20
C THR A 184 18.01 -9.82 9.48
N SER A 185 17.16 -8.79 9.53
CA SER A 185 16.21 -8.60 10.64
C SER A 185 15.24 -7.47 10.33
N GLY A 186 13.98 -7.59 10.75
CA GLY A 186 12.98 -6.59 10.38
C GLY A 186 11.56 -7.09 10.50
N VAL A 187 10.62 -6.20 10.19
CA VAL A 187 9.29 -6.56 9.70
C VAL A 187 9.17 -6.07 8.25
N ASP A 188 9.37 -6.99 7.32
CA ASP A 188 9.61 -6.65 5.91
C ASP A 188 8.36 -6.86 5.05
N LEU A 189 8.29 -6.04 4.00
CA LEU A 189 7.17 -5.97 3.09
C LEU A 189 7.64 -6.11 1.65
N VAL A 190 7.14 -7.14 0.96
CA VAL A 190 7.15 -7.18 -0.50
C VAL A 190 5.88 -6.51 -1.02
N VAL A 191 6.04 -5.56 -1.95
CA VAL A 191 4.95 -4.96 -2.70
C VAL A 191 5.06 -5.42 -4.15
N VAL A 192 4.02 -6.11 -4.62
CA VAL A 192 3.84 -6.47 -6.02
C VAL A 192 2.91 -5.45 -6.66
N ALA A 193 3.40 -4.79 -7.71
CA ALA A 193 2.70 -3.72 -8.39
C ALA A 193 1.41 -4.17 -9.10
N ALA A 194 0.58 -3.21 -9.49
CA ALA A 194 -0.76 -3.45 -10.03
C ALA A 194 -0.80 -4.21 -11.37
N ASP A 195 0.34 -4.40 -12.04
CA ASP A 195 0.48 -5.20 -13.26
C ASP A 195 0.55 -6.71 -12.99
N TRP A 196 0.66 -7.12 -11.72
CA TRP A 196 0.61 -8.52 -11.30
C TRP A 196 -0.39 -8.74 -10.16
N THR A 197 -1.32 -9.68 -10.34
CA THR A 197 -2.17 -10.22 -9.26
C THR A 197 -1.55 -11.47 -8.65
N GLU A 198 -2.02 -11.86 -7.46
CA GLU A 198 -1.61 -13.08 -6.77
C GLU A 198 -1.85 -14.35 -7.60
N ALA A 199 -2.83 -14.32 -8.52
CA ALA A 199 -3.20 -15.45 -9.37
C ALA A 199 -2.11 -15.84 -10.37
N TYR A 200 -1.18 -14.92 -10.68
CA TYR A 200 -0.03 -15.21 -11.54
C TYR A 200 1.02 -16.05 -10.83
N PHE A 201 1.06 -16.04 -9.50
CA PHE A 201 2.11 -16.65 -8.72
C PHE A 201 1.71 -18.02 -8.18
N GLN A 202 2.55 -19.01 -8.44
CA GLN A 202 2.50 -20.30 -7.79
C GLN A 202 3.55 -20.34 -6.67
N PRO A 203 3.13 -20.48 -5.40
CA PRO A 203 4.05 -20.69 -4.29
C PRO A 203 4.62 -22.11 -4.34
N ILE A 204 5.94 -22.22 -4.35
CA ILE A 204 6.66 -23.48 -4.47
C ILE A 204 7.73 -23.51 -3.37
N ARG A 205 7.81 -24.61 -2.63
CA ARG A 205 8.99 -24.89 -1.82
C ARG A 205 10.09 -25.44 -2.73
N SER A 206 11.25 -24.80 -2.74
CA SER A 206 12.37 -25.24 -3.58
C SER A 206 12.75 -26.70 -3.27
N SER A 207 13.04 -27.48 -4.32
CA SER A 207 13.51 -28.86 -4.21
C SER A 207 15.01 -28.95 -3.93
N ILE A 208 15.73 -27.85 -4.16
CA ILE A 208 17.16 -27.68 -3.91
C ILE A 208 17.27 -26.44 -3.01
N GLY A 209 17.41 -26.64 -1.69
CA GLY A 209 17.41 -25.57 -0.70
C GLY A 209 16.19 -25.57 0.23
N ASN A 210 16.05 -24.51 1.02
CA ASN A 210 14.94 -24.32 1.97
C ASN A 210 14.17 -23.01 1.67
N ASP A 211 14.07 -22.67 0.40
CA ASP A 211 13.53 -21.38 -0.05
C ASP A 211 12.05 -21.49 -0.37
N LEU A 212 11.32 -20.40 -0.17
CA LEU A 212 9.99 -20.20 -0.75
C LEU A 212 10.16 -19.46 -2.07
N VAL A 213 9.52 -19.96 -3.13
CA VAL A 213 9.57 -19.38 -4.47
C VAL A 213 8.15 -19.02 -4.87
N LEU A 214 7.89 -17.75 -5.15
CA LEU A 214 6.67 -17.30 -5.78
C LEU A 214 6.93 -17.16 -7.27
N GLN A 215 6.53 -18.16 -8.05
CA GLN A 215 6.90 -18.27 -9.45
C GLN A 215 5.72 -17.96 -10.38
N THR A 216 5.95 -17.14 -11.40
CA THR A 216 4.97 -16.89 -12.45
C THR A 216 4.86 -18.05 -13.46
N ALA A 217 3.73 -18.16 -14.15
CA ALA A 217 3.56 -19.12 -15.24
C ALA A 217 4.67 -18.97 -16.31
N GLY A 218 5.29 -20.08 -16.72
CA GLY A 218 6.45 -20.07 -17.63
C GLY A 218 7.79 -19.79 -16.94
N GLY A 219 7.79 -19.37 -15.68
CA GLY A 219 8.96 -19.32 -14.82
C GLY A 219 9.98 -18.23 -15.11
N GLN A 220 9.64 -17.28 -15.99
CA GLN A 220 10.50 -16.15 -16.33
C GLN A 220 10.63 -15.19 -15.15
N ASN A 221 9.54 -14.93 -14.43
CA ASN A 221 9.58 -14.11 -13.22
C ASN A 221 9.38 -14.98 -11.97
N ALA A 222 10.18 -14.75 -10.93
CA ALA A 222 10.03 -15.40 -9.64
C ALA A 222 10.60 -14.54 -8.50
N ILE A 223 9.88 -14.46 -7.39
CA ILE A 223 10.39 -13.87 -6.14
C ILE A 223 10.80 -15.03 -5.22
N ILE A 224 12.08 -15.09 -4.87
CA ILE A 224 12.68 -16.20 -4.12
C ILE A 224 13.06 -15.70 -2.73
N PHE A 225 12.39 -16.20 -1.70
CA PHE A 225 12.67 -15.90 -0.31
C PHE A 225 13.70 -16.89 0.22
N ASN A 226 14.96 -16.47 0.29
CA ASN A 226 16.06 -17.36 0.61
C ASN A 226 15.93 -17.94 2.03
N THR A 227 16.14 -19.24 2.15
CA THR A 227 16.10 -19.99 3.42
C THR A 227 14.81 -19.89 4.24
N TYR A 228 13.71 -19.42 3.65
CA TYR A 228 12.42 -19.19 4.32
C TYR A 228 11.93 -20.33 5.23
N PHE A 229 12.15 -21.59 4.84
CA PHE A 229 11.72 -22.77 5.60
C PHE A 229 12.71 -23.22 6.69
N ASN A 230 13.83 -22.53 6.88
CA ASN A 230 14.71 -22.75 8.03
C ASN A 230 14.08 -22.11 9.28
N ALA A 231 14.04 -22.85 10.39
CA ALA A 231 13.36 -22.40 11.61
C ALA A 231 13.95 -21.13 12.24
N ASN A 232 15.24 -20.87 12.00
CA ASN A 232 15.98 -19.72 12.57
C ASN A 232 16.35 -18.67 11.51
N SER A 233 15.87 -18.83 10.27
CA SER A 233 16.11 -17.81 9.24
C SER A 233 15.13 -16.67 9.41
N GLN A 234 15.62 -15.50 9.04
CA GLN A 234 14.84 -14.28 8.94
C GLN A 234 14.04 -14.35 7.65
N LYS A 235 12.86 -13.73 7.68
CA LYS A 235 11.85 -13.92 6.66
C LYS A 235 11.26 -12.57 6.38
N VAL A 236 10.84 -12.37 5.14
CA VAL A 236 9.83 -11.37 4.86
C VAL A 236 8.52 -11.81 5.48
N GLU A 237 7.84 -10.91 6.19
CA GLU A 237 6.57 -11.16 6.87
C GLU A 237 5.38 -11.08 5.91
N THR A 238 5.42 -10.16 4.96
CA THR A 238 4.23 -9.78 4.18
C THR A 238 4.53 -9.64 2.71
N VAL A 239 3.65 -10.19 1.85
CA VAL A 239 3.57 -9.82 0.43
C VAL A 239 2.22 -9.15 0.18
N TYR A 240 2.23 -7.94 -0.35
CA TYR A 240 1.05 -7.16 -0.69
C TYR A 240 0.92 -7.03 -2.21
N PHE A 241 -0.20 -7.50 -2.75
CA PHE A 241 -0.54 -7.35 -4.16
C PHE A 241 -1.39 -6.09 -4.35
N GLN A 242 -0.82 -5.05 -4.93
CA GLN A 242 -1.51 -3.76 -5.12
C GLN A 242 -2.76 -3.88 -5.99
N ALA A 243 -2.73 -4.77 -6.99
CA ALA A 243 -3.84 -4.96 -7.91
C ALA A 243 -5.12 -5.34 -7.14
N THR A 244 -5.03 -6.37 -6.31
CA THR A 244 -6.19 -6.99 -5.66
C THR A 244 -6.41 -6.51 -4.22
N GLY A 245 -5.38 -5.94 -3.60
CA GLY A 245 -5.33 -5.72 -2.16
C GLY A 245 -5.09 -7.01 -1.36
N THR A 246 -4.81 -8.13 -2.04
CA THR A 246 -4.50 -9.41 -1.40
C THR A 246 -3.19 -9.32 -0.64
N ILE A 247 -3.20 -9.89 0.57
CA ILE A 247 -2.03 -9.99 1.42
C ILE A 247 -1.68 -11.47 1.59
N TRP A 248 -0.44 -11.84 1.33
CA TRP A 248 0.10 -13.13 1.76
C TRP A 248 0.94 -12.91 3.01
N ASP A 249 0.46 -13.47 4.11
CA ASP A 249 1.14 -13.45 5.40
C ASP A 249 2.08 -14.66 5.47
N LEU A 250 3.36 -14.35 5.53
CA LEU A 250 4.49 -15.28 5.53
C LEU A 250 5.10 -15.43 6.93
N SER A 251 4.64 -14.68 7.93
CA SER A 251 5.23 -14.62 9.28
C SER A 251 5.23 -15.97 10.01
N THR A 252 4.23 -16.83 9.73
CA THR A 252 4.02 -18.08 10.48
C THR A 252 4.78 -19.30 9.93
N GLY A 253 5.53 -19.15 8.84
CA GLY A 253 6.15 -20.28 8.13
C GLY A 253 5.16 -21.14 7.34
N SER A 254 3.89 -20.75 7.31
CA SER A 254 2.87 -21.23 6.38
C SER A 254 2.33 -20.04 5.61
N LEU A 255 2.11 -20.22 4.30
CA LEU A 255 1.50 -19.19 3.48
C LEU A 255 0.03 -19.02 3.90
N VAL A 256 -0.30 -17.90 4.56
CA VAL A 256 -1.68 -17.54 4.85
C VAL A 256 -2.12 -16.47 3.86
N VAL A 257 -2.98 -16.86 2.92
CA VAL A 257 -3.55 -15.93 1.94
C VAL A 257 -4.72 -15.20 2.58
N ARG A 258 -4.67 -13.87 2.56
CA ARG A 258 -5.75 -12.95 2.93
C ARG A 258 -6.24 -12.25 1.67
N PRO A 259 -7.27 -12.77 1.00
CA PRO A 259 -7.76 -12.22 -0.25
C PRO A 259 -8.26 -10.80 -0.06
N GLY A 260 -7.95 -9.93 -1.02
CA GLY A 260 -8.56 -8.60 -1.08
C GLY A 260 -10.10 -8.71 -1.05
N PHE A 261 -10.77 -7.78 -0.38
CA PHE A 261 -12.23 -7.77 -0.23
C PHE A 261 -12.86 -8.96 0.52
N PHE A 262 -12.05 -9.87 1.11
CA PHE A 262 -12.53 -10.89 2.04
C PHE A 262 -12.11 -10.58 3.47
N ASP A 263 -13.07 -10.45 4.39
CA ASP A 263 -12.81 -10.25 5.82
C ASP A 263 -13.13 -11.53 6.60
N TYR A 264 -12.12 -12.29 7.02
CA TYR A 264 -12.30 -13.51 7.81
C TYR A 264 -13.04 -13.28 9.13
N ALA A 265 -12.71 -12.19 9.82
CA ALA A 265 -13.29 -11.88 11.12
C ALA A 265 -14.73 -11.43 10.95
N GLY A 266 -14.97 -10.51 10.00
CA GLY A 266 -16.30 -10.04 9.61
C GLY A 266 -17.20 -11.17 9.11
N TYR A 267 -16.70 -12.01 8.20
CA TYR A 267 -17.47 -13.11 7.63
C TYR A 267 -17.88 -14.13 8.70
N ASN A 268 -16.97 -14.53 9.59
CA ASN A 268 -17.32 -15.42 10.70
C ASN A 268 -18.26 -14.76 11.72
N ALA A 269 -18.16 -13.44 11.92
CA ALA A 269 -19.07 -12.72 12.79
C ALA A 269 -20.48 -12.64 12.19
N ALA A 270 -20.60 -12.32 10.90
CA ALA A 270 -21.88 -12.23 10.18
C ALA A 270 -22.53 -13.60 9.94
N TYR A 271 -21.72 -14.65 9.79
CA TYR A 271 -22.17 -16.01 9.50
C TYR A 271 -21.63 -17.02 10.54
N PRO A 272 -22.06 -16.91 11.81
CA PRO A 272 -21.45 -17.64 12.93
C PRO A 272 -21.66 -19.16 12.85
N GLU A 273 -22.60 -19.65 12.04
CA GLU A 273 -22.76 -21.06 11.73
C GLU A 273 -21.56 -21.65 10.97
N VAL A 274 -20.85 -20.85 10.17
CA VAL A 274 -19.63 -21.29 9.46
C VAL A 274 -18.52 -21.56 10.47
N ALA A 275 -18.32 -20.62 11.41
CA ALA A 275 -17.38 -20.76 12.50
C ALA A 275 -17.74 -21.93 13.43
N ARG A 276 -19.02 -22.09 13.78
CA ARG A 276 -19.51 -23.21 14.61
C ARG A 276 -19.32 -24.57 13.94
N ALA A 277 -19.41 -24.63 12.61
CA ALA A 277 -19.13 -25.83 11.84
C ALA A 277 -17.62 -26.12 11.71
N GLY A 278 -16.74 -25.24 12.18
CA GLY A 278 -15.29 -25.37 12.06
C GLY A 278 -14.79 -25.26 10.61
N LEU A 279 -15.57 -24.62 9.73
CA LEU A 279 -15.21 -24.45 8.33
C LEU A 279 -14.33 -23.20 8.16
N ASP A 280 -13.34 -23.28 7.27
CA ASP A 280 -12.60 -22.09 6.84
C ASP A 280 -13.55 -21.11 6.11
N ALA A 281 -13.55 -19.85 6.55
CA ALA A 281 -14.49 -18.83 6.08
C ALA A 281 -14.37 -18.58 4.57
N TYR A 282 -13.13 -18.47 4.08
CA TYR A 282 -12.89 -18.19 2.67
C TYR A 282 -13.25 -19.39 1.80
N SER A 283 -12.83 -20.60 2.18
CA SER A 283 -13.20 -21.84 1.50
C SER A 283 -14.72 -22.05 1.48
N HIS A 284 -15.41 -21.74 2.58
CA HIS A 284 -16.86 -21.76 2.64
C HIS A 284 -17.46 -20.76 1.67
N TYR A 285 -16.99 -19.51 1.66
CA TYR A 285 -17.49 -18.50 0.74
C TYR A 285 -17.33 -18.93 -0.70
N LEU A 286 -16.13 -19.38 -1.11
CA LEU A 286 -15.86 -19.82 -2.49
C LEU A 286 -16.73 -20.99 -2.96
N SER A 287 -17.06 -21.90 -2.04
CA SER A 287 -17.81 -23.11 -2.37
C SER A 287 -19.32 -22.92 -2.32
N TYR A 288 -19.80 -22.18 -1.31
CA TYR A 288 -21.21 -22.07 -0.93
C TYR A 288 -21.66 -20.62 -0.74
N GLY A 289 -20.92 -19.84 0.05
CA GLY A 289 -21.39 -18.53 0.53
C GLY A 289 -21.82 -17.57 -0.58
N TRP A 290 -21.06 -17.50 -1.69
CA TRP A 290 -21.45 -16.63 -2.80
C TRP A 290 -22.75 -17.08 -3.49
N LYS A 291 -23.04 -18.38 -3.54
CA LYS A 291 -24.29 -18.93 -4.10
C LYS A 291 -25.47 -18.69 -3.18
N GLU A 292 -25.21 -18.52 -1.90
CA GLU A 292 -26.18 -18.14 -0.88
C GLU A 292 -26.37 -16.62 -0.78
N GLY A 293 -25.68 -15.84 -1.61
CA GLY A 293 -25.74 -14.38 -1.60
C GLY A 293 -25.03 -13.72 -0.42
N ARG A 294 -24.19 -14.45 0.33
CA ARG A 294 -23.46 -13.90 1.47
C ARG A 294 -22.39 -12.93 1.00
N ASP A 295 -22.12 -11.88 1.77
CA ASP A 295 -21.10 -10.90 1.46
C ASP A 295 -19.74 -11.25 2.09
N PRO A 296 -18.64 -11.23 1.31
CA PRO A 296 -17.31 -11.58 1.81
C PRO A 296 -16.69 -10.50 2.71
N SER A 297 -17.14 -9.26 2.60
CA SER A 297 -16.74 -8.14 3.48
C SER A 297 -17.76 -7.00 3.40
N ALA A 298 -17.66 -6.00 4.26
CA ALA A 298 -18.48 -4.79 4.19
C ALA A 298 -18.30 -3.98 2.89
N LYS A 299 -17.26 -4.27 2.09
CA LYS A 299 -16.87 -3.53 0.87
C LYS A 299 -17.27 -4.22 -0.42
N PHE A 300 -17.91 -5.39 -0.35
CA PHE A 300 -18.28 -6.16 -1.52
C PHE A 300 -19.62 -6.85 -1.28
N ASP A 301 -20.64 -6.42 -2.03
CA ASP A 301 -21.93 -7.07 -2.07
C ASP A 301 -21.98 -8.11 -3.20
N THR A 302 -22.09 -9.37 -2.82
CA THR A 302 -22.10 -10.51 -3.76
C THR A 302 -23.27 -10.41 -4.74
N THR A 303 -24.43 -10.01 -4.24
CA THR A 303 -25.69 -10.04 -5.00
C THR A 303 -25.77 -8.88 -5.97
N LEU A 304 -25.42 -7.68 -5.52
CA LEU A 304 -25.36 -6.48 -6.36
C LEU A 304 -24.28 -6.59 -7.43
N TYR A 305 -23.13 -7.20 -7.12
CA TYR A 305 -22.09 -7.45 -8.12
C TYR A 305 -22.62 -8.35 -9.24
N LEU A 306 -23.28 -9.46 -8.92
CA LEU A 306 -23.86 -10.35 -9.93
C LEU A 306 -25.01 -9.68 -10.70
N LEU A 307 -25.85 -8.90 -10.03
CA LEU A 307 -26.96 -8.18 -10.64
C LEU A 307 -26.48 -7.18 -11.70
N GLN A 308 -25.39 -6.46 -11.42
CA GLN A 308 -24.82 -5.46 -12.33
C GLN A 308 -23.90 -6.05 -13.39
N ASN A 309 -23.51 -7.31 -13.23
CA ASN A 309 -22.64 -8.02 -14.15
C ASN A 309 -23.34 -9.32 -14.63
N PRO A 310 -24.39 -9.21 -15.49
CA PRO A 310 -25.18 -10.36 -15.91
C PRO A 310 -24.37 -11.41 -16.68
N ASP A 311 -23.29 -11.00 -17.33
CA ASP A 311 -22.33 -11.89 -17.99
C ASP A 311 -21.60 -12.78 -16.98
N VAL A 312 -21.17 -12.22 -15.85
CA VAL A 312 -20.57 -12.97 -14.74
C VAL A 312 -21.59 -13.91 -14.12
N ALA A 313 -22.80 -13.42 -13.86
CA ALA A 313 -23.89 -14.24 -13.35
C ALA A 313 -24.22 -15.42 -14.28
N ALA A 314 -24.32 -15.18 -15.59
CA ALA A 314 -24.59 -16.22 -16.58
C ALA A 314 -23.44 -17.23 -16.71
N SER A 315 -22.19 -16.81 -16.48
CA SER A 315 -21.02 -17.70 -16.50
C SER A 315 -20.92 -18.62 -15.28
N GLY A 316 -21.67 -18.32 -14.20
CA GLY A 316 -21.61 -19.08 -12.94
C GLY A 316 -20.26 -18.96 -12.22
N LEU A 317 -19.46 -17.94 -12.53
CA LEU A 317 -18.21 -17.65 -11.84
C LEU A 317 -18.48 -17.07 -10.44
N ASN A 318 -17.59 -17.38 -9.49
CA ASN A 318 -17.62 -16.74 -8.18
C ASN A 318 -17.38 -15.22 -8.36
N PRO A 319 -18.26 -14.35 -7.82
CA PRO A 319 -18.22 -12.91 -8.07
C PRO A 319 -16.98 -12.23 -7.49
N LEU A 320 -16.57 -12.57 -6.27
CA LEU A 320 -15.34 -12.03 -5.68
C LEU A 320 -14.13 -12.44 -6.51
N LEU A 321 -14.04 -13.73 -6.86
CA LEU A 321 -12.89 -14.25 -7.59
C LEU A 321 -12.85 -13.70 -9.03
N HIS A 322 -14.01 -13.49 -9.66
CA HIS A 322 -14.10 -12.75 -10.92
C HIS A 322 -13.63 -11.30 -10.76
N TYR A 323 -14.07 -10.60 -9.72
CA TYR A 323 -13.67 -9.21 -9.50
C TYR A 323 -12.16 -9.07 -9.30
N LEU A 324 -11.57 -9.92 -8.46
CA LEU A 324 -10.13 -9.92 -8.20
C LEU A 324 -9.31 -10.30 -9.44
N ASN A 325 -9.79 -11.20 -10.29
CA ASN A 325 -9.04 -11.64 -11.47
C ASN A 325 -9.23 -10.74 -12.72
N TYR A 326 -10.42 -10.14 -12.86
CA TYR A 326 -10.81 -9.43 -14.10
C TYR A 326 -11.51 -8.11 -13.81
N GLY A 327 -12.48 -8.10 -12.90
CA GLY A 327 -13.39 -6.97 -12.71
C GLY A 327 -12.69 -5.66 -12.35
N GLN A 328 -11.59 -5.69 -11.59
CA GLN A 328 -10.80 -4.51 -11.27
C GLN A 328 -10.15 -3.89 -12.52
N ALA A 329 -9.49 -4.69 -13.35
CA ALA A 329 -8.86 -4.24 -14.59
C ALA A 329 -9.91 -3.76 -15.62
N GLU A 330 -11.10 -4.35 -15.59
CA GLU A 330 -12.24 -3.93 -16.42
C GLU A 330 -12.98 -2.69 -15.87
N GLY A 331 -12.61 -2.19 -14.69
CA GLY A 331 -13.26 -1.04 -14.05
C GLY A 331 -14.69 -1.32 -13.57
N ARG A 332 -15.04 -2.58 -13.28
CA ARG A 332 -16.36 -2.96 -12.77
C ARG A 332 -16.55 -2.44 -11.34
N PRO A 333 -17.68 -1.77 -11.03
CA PRO A 333 -17.91 -1.24 -9.69
C PRO A 333 -18.21 -2.35 -8.68
N VAL A 334 -17.87 -2.09 -7.41
CA VAL A 334 -18.28 -2.89 -6.25
C VAL A 334 -19.16 -2.04 -5.34
N HIS A 335 -20.01 -2.70 -4.57
CA HIS A 335 -20.95 -2.07 -3.64
C HIS A 335 -20.62 -2.48 -2.21
N ALA A 336 -20.90 -1.57 -1.27
CA ALA A 336 -20.90 -1.92 0.14
C ALA A 336 -21.98 -2.97 0.40
N ALA A 337 -21.72 -3.86 1.36
CA ALA A 337 -22.64 -4.95 1.70
C ALA A 337 -24.01 -4.42 2.14
N VAL A 338 -25.08 -4.98 1.57
CA VAL A 338 -26.47 -4.74 1.96
C VAL A 338 -27.13 -6.08 2.28
N GLY A 339 -27.19 -6.41 3.56
CA GLY A 339 -27.72 -7.69 4.02
C GLY A 339 -29.21 -7.89 3.72
N PHE A 340 -29.65 -9.14 3.69
CA PHE A 340 -31.06 -9.49 3.43
C PHE A 340 -32.01 -9.31 4.65
N GLY A 341 -31.46 -9.05 5.84
CA GLY A 341 -32.18 -9.06 7.13
C GLY A 341 -32.49 -7.67 7.72
N ILE A 342 -32.64 -6.64 6.89
CA ILE A 342 -32.72 -5.25 7.37
C ILE A 342 -34.04 -4.97 8.06
N THR A 343 -33.98 -4.55 9.33
CA THR A 343 -35.16 -4.21 10.16
C THR A 343 -35.00 -2.82 10.74
N GLY A 344 -35.92 -1.90 10.42
CA GLY A 344 -35.85 -0.50 10.90
C GLY A 344 -34.52 0.16 10.54
N GLY A 345 -34.12 0.05 9.27
CA GLY A 345 -32.84 0.55 8.77
C GLY A 345 -31.59 -0.14 9.34
N PHE A 346 -31.69 -1.04 10.32
CA PHE A 346 -30.54 -1.75 10.87
C PHE A 346 -30.18 -2.98 10.04
N ASP A 347 -28.97 -3.00 9.52
CA ASP A 347 -28.40 -4.12 8.77
C ASP A 347 -27.43 -4.89 9.66
N SER A 348 -27.89 -6.02 10.21
CA SER A 348 -27.09 -6.84 11.10
C SER A 348 -25.86 -7.44 10.41
N ALA A 349 -25.95 -7.77 9.12
CA ALA A 349 -24.84 -8.36 8.39
C ALA A 349 -23.75 -7.31 8.19
N TYR A 350 -24.10 -6.14 7.67
CA TYR A 350 -23.19 -5.00 7.56
C TYR A 350 -22.58 -4.61 8.92
N TYR A 351 -23.40 -4.57 9.97
CA TYR A 351 -22.95 -4.20 11.30
C TYR A 351 -21.90 -5.18 11.84
N LEU A 352 -22.10 -6.49 11.65
CA LEU A 352 -21.13 -7.51 12.07
C LEU A 352 -19.88 -7.56 11.17
N LEU A 353 -20.03 -7.31 9.86
CA LEU A 353 -18.90 -7.17 8.94
C LEU A 353 -18.00 -5.96 9.29
N THR A 354 -18.57 -4.90 9.85
CA THR A 354 -17.80 -3.70 10.26
C THR A 354 -17.40 -3.70 11.74
N ASN A 355 -18.02 -4.55 12.56
CA ASN A 355 -17.75 -4.69 14.00
C ASN A 355 -17.57 -6.17 14.39
N PRO A 356 -16.57 -6.87 13.84
CA PRO A 356 -16.46 -8.33 13.96
C PRO A 356 -16.33 -8.83 15.41
N VAL A 357 -15.77 -8.01 16.30
CA VAL A 357 -15.64 -8.30 17.73
C VAL A 357 -16.99 -8.59 18.41
N VAL A 358 -18.09 -8.01 17.90
CA VAL A 358 -19.45 -8.22 18.43
C VAL A 358 -19.89 -9.66 18.18
N GLY A 359 -19.74 -10.15 16.95
CA GLY A 359 -20.08 -11.52 16.59
C GLY A 359 -19.14 -12.54 17.22
N GLN A 360 -17.84 -12.22 17.34
CA GLN A 360 -16.86 -13.06 18.04
C GLN A 360 -17.18 -13.25 19.52
N ALA A 361 -17.70 -12.20 20.17
CA ALA A 361 -18.19 -12.28 21.55
C ALA A 361 -19.54 -13.02 21.67
N GLY A 362 -20.16 -13.42 20.56
CA GLY A 362 -21.47 -14.06 20.53
C GLY A 362 -22.61 -13.13 20.95
N VAL A 363 -22.41 -11.81 20.85
CA VAL A 363 -23.41 -10.80 21.22
C VAL A 363 -24.31 -10.52 20.02
N ASP A 364 -25.62 -10.38 20.27
CA ASP A 364 -26.57 -9.97 19.24
C ASP A 364 -26.24 -8.56 18.71
N ALA A 365 -26.23 -8.41 17.38
CA ALA A 365 -25.80 -7.19 16.71
C ALA A 365 -26.66 -5.98 17.08
N TYR A 366 -27.99 -6.16 17.11
CA TYR A 366 -28.91 -5.06 17.40
C TYR A 366 -28.90 -4.70 18.89
N ALA A 367 -28.81 -5.70 19.77
CA ALA A 367 -28.62 -5.45 21.21
C ALA A 367 -27.32 -4.69 21.48
N HIS A 368 -26.22 -5.03 20.81
CA HIS A 368 -24.97 -4.30 20.92
C HIS A 368 -25.09 -2.87 20.38
N TRP A 369 -25.76 -2.68 19.25
CA TRP A 369 -26.06 -1.35 18.71
C TRP A 369 -26.77 -0.47 19.73
N GLN A 370 -27.88 -0.95 20.29
CA GLN A 370 -28.71 -0.20 21.23
C GLN A 370 -27.96 0.18 22.51
N ALA A 371 -27.12 -0.72 23.00
CA ALA A 371 -26.37 -0.53 24.24
C ALA A 371 -25.10 0.31 24.05
N TYR A 372 -24.36 0.11 22.96
CA TYR A 372 -23.00 0.65 22.80
C TYR A 372 -22.72 1.22 21.41
N GLY A 373 -23.18 0.55 20.36
CA GLY A 373 -22.73 0.79 18.98
C GLY A 373 -22.84 2.24 18.53
N TRP A 374 -24.04 2.83 18.63
CA TRP A 374 -24.24 4.20 18.17
C TRP A 374 -23.50 5.23 19.03
N ARG A 375 -23.30 4.95 20.32
CA ARG A 375 -22.53 5.81 21.24
C ARG A 375 -21.04 5.81 20.90
N ALA A 376 -20.54 4.69 20.36
CA ALA A 376 -19.19 4.58 19.82
C ALA A 376 -19.07 5.17 18.39
N GLY A 377 -20.19 5.62 17.80
CA GLY A 377 -20.23 6.14 16.44
C GLY A 377 -20.10 5.07 15.36
N ALA A 378 -20.46 3.82 15.66
CA ALA A 378 -20.62 2.78 14.64
C ALA A 378 -21.81 3.12 13.73
N ASN A 379 -21.83 2.62 12.50
CA ASN A 379 -22.91 2.84 11.55
C ASN A 379 -23.81 1.60 11.46
N PRO A 380 -25.15 1.75 11.46
CA PRO A 380 -26.09 0.63 11.47
C PRO A 380 -26.32 0.01 10.08
N ASN A 381 -25.95 0.72 9.03
CA ASN A 381 -25.94 0.29 7.63
C ASN A 381 -24.93 1.17 6.87
N TYR A 382 -24.73 0.92 5.57
CA TYR A 382 -23.69 1.61 4.80
C TYR A 382 -24.01 3.08 4.43
N LEU A 383 -25.28 3.50 4.52
CA LEU A 383 -25.74 4.85 4.14
C LEU A 383 -25.96 5.78 5.35
N PHE A 384 -26.25 5.21 6.52
CA PHE A 384 -26.45 5.95 7.75
C PHE A 384 -25.12 6.24 8.43
N ASP A 385 -24.74 7.52 8.51
CA ASP A 385 -23.54 7.96 9.22
C ASP A 385 -23.96 8.52 10.59
N THR A 386 -23.70 7.73 11.63
CA THR A 386 -24.06 8.04 13.01
C THR A 386 -23.45 9.35 13.50
N LYS A 387 -22.18 9.61 13.14
CA LYS A 387 -21.47 10.80 13.60
C LYS A 387 -21.99 12.04 12.88
N TYR A 388 -22.17 11.94 11.56
CA TYR A 388 -22.80 12.98 10.76
C TYR A 388 -24.19 13.31 11.29
N TYR A 389 -25.04 12.30 11.49
CA TYR A 389 -26.42 12.50 11.90
C TYR A 389 -26.51 13.20 13.26
N LEU A 390 -25.73 12.77 14.25
CA LEU A 390 -25.68 13.39 15.57
C LEU A 390 -25.14 14.82 15.52
N ALA A 391 -24.17 15.10 14.63
CA ALA A 391 -23.64 16.46 14.44
C ALA A 391 -24.69 17.40 13.81
N GLN A 392 -25.48 16.91 12.86
CA GLN A 392 -26.58 17.67 12.26
C GLN A 392 -27.80 17.82 13.18
N ASN A 393 -27.94 16.93 14.17
CA ASN A 393 -29.08 16.89 15.09
C ASN A 393 -28.61 17.00 16.56
N PRO A 394 -28.08 18.16 16.99
CA PRO A 394 -27.46 18.31 18.31
C PRO A 394 -28.43 18.08 19.48
N ALA A 395 -29.73 18.29 19.28
CA ALA A 395 -30.74 17.98 20.29
C ALA A 395 -30.87 16.46 20.52
N VAL A 396 -30.77 15.65 19.46
CA VAL A 396 -30.77 14.17 19.55
C VAL A 396 -29.53 13.69 20.29
N ALA A 397 -28.37 14.28 19.97
CA ALA A 397 -27.11 13.99 20.65
C ALA A 397 -27.17 14.35 22.15
N ALA A 398 -27.62 15.56 22.48
CA ALA A 398 -27.72 16.02 23.87
C ALA A 398 -28.72 15.20 24.70
N ALA A 399 -29.80 14.72 24.08
CA ALA A 399 -30.79 13.87 24.73
C ALA A 399 -30.37 12.40 24.84
N GLY A 400 -29.26 12.00 24.21
CA GLY A 400 -28.80 10.60 24.20
C GLY A 400 -29.79 9.65 23.53
N ILE A 401 -30.51 10.12 22.51
CA ILE A 401 -31.49 9.33 21.75
C ILE A 401 -30.76 8.55 20.65
N ASP A 402 -31.13 7.29 20.46
CA ASP A 402 -30.64 6.45 19.35
C ASP A 402 -30.89 7.16 18.01
N PRO A 403 -29.84 7.49 17.24
CA PRO A 403 -29.96 8.29 16.03
C PRO A 403 -30.70 7.57 14.90
N LEU A 404 -30.56 6.25 14.77
CA LEU A 404 -31.29 5.49 13.76
C LEU A 404 -32.78 5.46 14.10
N LEU A 405 -33.10 5.16 15.37
CA LEU A 405 -34.49 5.18 15.83
C LEU A 405 -35.13 6.58 15.67
N HIS A 406 -34.37 7.64 15.92
CA HIS A 406 -34.83 9.00 15.69
C HIS A 406 -35.12 9.27 14.21
N TYR A 407 -34.23 8.80 13.31
CA TYR A 407 -34.45 8.93 11.87
C TYR A 407 -35.72 8.23 11.42
N ASP A 408 -35.89 6.95 11.77
CA ASP A 408 -37.02 6.11 11.36
C ASP A 408 -38.37 6.67 11.83
N LEU A 409 -38.41 7.24 13.03
CA LEU A 409 -39.63 7.78 13.60
C LEU A 409 -39.94 9.21 13.13
N TYR A 410 -38.91 10.05 13.00
CA TYR A 410 -39.06 11.50 12.83
C TYR A 410 -38.18 12.11 11.74
N GLY A 411 -36.91 11.70 11.65
CA GLY A 411 -35.91 12.37 10.82
C GLY A 411 -36.27 12.42 9.34
N TRP A 412 -36.66 11.30 8.74
CA TRP A 412 -36.98 11.27 7.31
C TRP A 412 -38.20 12.13 6.97
N LYS A 413 -39.19 12.21 7.87
CA LYS A 413 -40.39 13.06 7.70
C LYS A 413 -40.06 14.54 7.74
N ALA A 414 -39.04 14.91 8.50
CA ALA A 414 -38.49 16.26 8.52
C ALA A 414 -37.56 16.54 7.31
N GLY A 415 -37.27 15.52 6.49
CA GLY A 415 -36.35 15.61 5.37
C GLY A 415 -34.91 15.79 5.80
N VAL A 416 -34.55 15.27 6.98
CA VAL A 416 -33.16 15.21 7.45
C VAL A 416 -32.46 14.05 6.75
N ASP A 417 -31.20 14.21 6.38
CA ASP A 417 -30.43 13.18 5.70
C ASP A 417 -29.74 12.25 6.72
N PRO A 418 -29.77 10.92 6.52
CA PRO A 418 -29.15 9.95 7.43
C PRO A 418 -27.62 9.94 7.34
N GLY A 419 -27.07 10.52 6.28
CA GLY A 419 -25.63 10.57 6.02
C GLY A 419 -25.35 11.42 4.77
N PRO A 420 -24.07 11.73 4.48
CA PRO A 420 -23.70 12.57 3.35
C PRO A 420 -23.99 11.94 1.98
N ASN A 421 -24.19 10.62 1.93
CA ASN A 421 -24.35 9.85 0.68
C ASN A 421 -25.81 9.45 0.39
N PHE A 422 -26.78 10.01 1.12
CA PHE A 422 -28.19 9.75 0.89
C PHE A 422 -29.02 11.01 1.12
N SER A 423 -29.69 11.51 0.08
CA SER A 423 -30.62 12.62 0.24
C SER A 423 -32.03 12.08 0.48
N THR A 424 -32.57 12.28 1.68
CA THR A 424 -33.95 11.91 2.02
C THR A 424 -34.94 12.59 1.07
N ARG A 425 -34.74 13.90 0.83
CA ARG A 425 -35.62 14.66 -0.07
C ARG A 425 -35.39 14.31 -1.53
N GLY A 426 -34.14 14.14 -1.94
CA GLY A 426 -33.78 13.73 -3.30
C GLY A 426 -34.38 12.38 -3.66
N TYR A 427 -34.25 11.40 -2.76
CA TYR A 427 -34.78 10.06 -2.97
C TYR A 427 -36.30 10.06 -3.11
N LEU A 428 -37.03 10.73 -2.21
CA LEU A 428 -38.49 10.83 -2.28
C LEU A 428 -38.97 11.59 -3.53
N ALA A 429 -38.23 12.60 -3.98
CA ALA A 429 -38.55 13.33 -5.21
C ALA A 429 -38.34 12.47 -6.46
N ALA A 430 -37.29 11.64 -6.48
CA ALA A 430 -37.01 10.71 -7.57
C ALA A 430 -37.95 9.49 -7.57
N ASN A 431 -38.54 9.15 -6.43
CA ASN A 431 -39.35 7.95 -6.21
C ASN A 431 -40.75 8.32 -5.65
N PRO A 432 -41.64 8.87 -6.51
CA PRO A 432 -42.94 9.38 -6.07
C PRO A 432 -43.88 8.27 -5.56
N ASP A 433 -43.67 7.01 -5.96
CA ASP A 433 -44.36 5.84 -5.42
C ASP A 433 -44.04 5.63 -3.93
N VAL A 434 -42.76 5.76 -3.55
CA VAL A 434 -42.28 5.67 -2.16
C VAL A 434 -42.86 6.83 -1.34
N ALA A 435 -42.81 8.04 -1.90
CA ALA A 435 -43.36 9.22 -1.25
C ALA A 435 -44.88 9.15 -1.04
N ALA A 436 -45.63 8.71 -2.05
CA ALA A 436 -47.08 8.55 -1.96
C ALA A 436 -47.49 7.45 -0.96
N ALA A 437 -46.69 6.39 -0.85
CA ALA A 437 -46.91 5.32 0.12
C ALA A 437 -46.51 5.73 1.56
N GLY A 438 -45.82 6.87 1.74
CA GLY A 438 -45.35 7.33 3.04
C GLY A 438 -44.33 6.38 3.68
N LEU A 439 -43.52 5.72 2.86
CA LEU A 439 -42.50 4.78 3.32
C LEU A 439 -41.21 5.50 3.70
N ASP A 440 -40.51 4.95 4.69
CA ASP A 440 -39.17 5.40 5.05
C ASP A 440 -38.23 5.22 3.83
N PRO A 441 -37.62 6.31 3.33
CA PRO A 441 -36.82 6.27 2.10
C PRO A 441 -35.51 5.50 2.25
N LEU A 442 -34.86 5.58 3.41
CA LEU A 442 -33.62 4.84 3.66
C LEU A 442 -33.92 3.33 3.73
N GLN A 443 -34.94 2.96 4.51
CA GLN A 443 -35.34 1.56 4.61
C GLN A 443 -35.78 1.00 3.25
N HIS A 444 -36.59 1.76 2.50
CA HIS A 444 -37.02 1.36 1.16
C HIS A 444 -35.84 1.16 0.21
N TYR A 445 -34.88 2.09 0.21
CA TYR A 445 -33.71 1.97 -0.63
C TYR A 445 -32.90 0.72 -0.31
N LEU A 446 -32.60 0.50 0.98
CA LEU A 446 -31.80 -0.64 1.43
C LEU A 446 -32.47 -1.99 1.12
N GLN A 447 -33.80 -2.07 1.21
CA GLN A 447 -34.54 -3.32 0.98
C GLN A 447 -34.86 -3.58 -0.50
N TYR A 448 -35.10 -2.52 -1.28
CA TYR A 448 -35.60 -2.64 -2.67
C TYR A 448 -34.82 -1.75 -3.63
N GLY A 449 -34.66 -0.47 -3.28
CA GLY A 449 -34.16 0.52 -4.24
C GLY A 449 -32.77 0.21 -4.79
N VAL A 450 -31.86 -0.33 -3.99
CA VAL A 450 -30.53 -0.72 -4.42
C VAL A 450 -30.57 -1.85 -5.47
N TYR A 451 -31.47 -2.81 -5.31
CA TYR A 451 -31.68 -3.92 -6.25
C TYR A 451 -32.51 -3.54 -7.48
N GLU A 452 -33.31 -2.48 -7.38
CA GLU A 452 -34.06 -1.91 -8.50
C GLU A 452 -33.24 -0.89 -9.31
N GLY A 453 -32.01 -0.57 -8.87
CA GLY A 453 -31.16 0.44 -9.51
C GLY A 453 -31.70 1.88 -9.35
N ARG A 454 -32.49 2.14 -8.30
CA ARG A 454 -32.99 3.49 -8.00
C ARG A 454 -31.84 4.41 -7.58
N PRO A 455 -31.81 5.69 -7.99
CA PRO A 455 -30.77 6.62 -7.56
C PRO A 455 -30.95 6.99 -6.08
N LEU A 456 -29.85 7.27 -5.38
CA LEU A 456 -29.80 7.64 -3.95
C LEU A 456 -30.39 9.04 -3.63
N GLY A 457 -30.64 9.86 -4.66
CA GLY A 457 -31.22 11.19 -4.52
C GLY A 457 -30.21 12.34 -4.55
#